data_AF-A0A2C2V0I5-F1
#
_entry.id   AF-A0A2C2V0I5-F1
#
_cell.length_a   1.000
_cell.length_b   1.000
_cell.length_c   1.000
_cell.angle_alpha   90.00
_cell.angle_beta   90.00
_cell.angle_gamma   90.00
#
_symmetry.space_group_name_H-M   'P 1'
#
loop_
_entity.id
_entity.type
_entity.pdbx_description
1 polymer ?
#
loop_
_entity_poly.entity_id
_entity_poly.type
_entity_poly.pdbx_seq_one_letter_code
_entity_poly.pdbx_strand_id
1 'polypeptide(L)'
;MVAGIVTAALLLAGVVTGVVVLAARNRPKLAKENIPEHLGVLTPVPVTPLLEKLDSALNSDYVEQVKQRFLQDNPKRTEDEFEWRLFELKRYLLLAAMLKETPMFSEEVDEIWHTMLLFTQKYQTFSERFVGKMLHHTPNTSPTPAPQERAFFDWVFSQLFTITEFSWKSWGSFFKYPIDKRVLQEFKEESNEWLINRYFKVNEDNRNTVEYLVRKMKQQVSDAEVMYQVDEKGQFAKQRRYGEMTNLSLVMVFFSYFYFDDYWKYASAYTYANAANYTSGCSTAIFCGTASDGSSHGDGGHGGGHDGGSSCSSCSSCGSGCSS
;
A
#
# COMPACT_ATOMS: atom_id res chain seq x y z
N MET A 1 12.08 -25.03 -49.09
CA MET A 1 12.41 -24.26 -47.87
C MET A 1 11.30 -23.31 -47.39
N VAL A 2 10.39 -22.84 -48.25
CA VAL A 2 9.34 -21.87 -47.85
C VAL A 2 8.20 -22.50 -47.02
N ALA A 3 7.83 -23.75 -47.29
CA ALA A 3 6.72 -24.42 -46.58
C ALA A 3 6.99 -24.71 -45.09
N GLY A 4 8.25 -24.89 -44.69
CA GLY A 4 8.63 -25.16 -43.30
C GLY A 4 8.63 -23.92 -42.39
N ILE A 5 8.77 -22.72 -42.98
CA ILE A 5 8.78 -21.46 -42.24
C ILE A 5 7.35 -21.03 -41.88
N VAL A 6 6.39 -21.26 -42.79
CA VAL A 6 4.98 -20.92 -42.58
C VAL A 6 4.34 -21.79 -41.49
N THR A 7 4.67 -23.09 -41.45
CA THR A 7 4.17 -24.00 -40.41
C THR A 7 4.75 -23.70 -39.03
N ALA A 8 6.03 -23.31 -38.95
CA ALA A 8 6.65 -22.87 -37.70
C ALA A 8 6.02 -21.58 -37.16
N ALA A 9 5.73 -20.61 -38.03
CA ALA A 9 5.09 -19.35 -37.63
C ALA A 9 3.65 -19.55 -37.11
N LEU A 10 2.87 -20.43 -37.74
CA LEU A 10 1.50 -20.75 -37.30
C LEU A 10 1.48 -21.50 -35.95
N LEU A 11 2.43 -22.42 -35.73
CA LEU A 11 2.57 -23.11 -34.45
C LEU A 11 3.00 -22.16 -33.32
N LEU A 12 3.95 -21.26 -33.59
CA LEU A 12 4.36 -20.22 -32.63
C LEU A 12 3.21 -19.27 -32.30
N ALA A 13 2.46 -18.81 -33.30
CA ALA A 13 1.29 -17.96 -33.08
C ALA A 13 0.19 -18.68 -32.27
N GLY A 14 -0.07 -19.96 -32.56
CA GLY A 14 -1.03 -20.79 -31.82
C GLY A 14 -0.61 -21.04 -30.37
N VAL A 15 0.67 -21.28 -30.11
CA VAL A 15 1.22 -21.45 -28.75
C VAL A 15 1.17 -20.14 -27.97
N VAL A 16 1.58 -19.01 -28.58
CA VAL A 16 1.51 -17.69 -27.94
C VAL A 16 0.06 -17.32 -27.63
N THR A 17 -0.86 -17.50 -28.57
CA THR A 17 -2.28 -17.21 -28.37
C THR A 17 -2.89 -18.14 -27.32
N GLY A 18 -2.55 -19.43 -27.35
CA GLY A 18 -2.99 -20.41 -26.35
C GLY A 18 -2.50 -20.09 -24.94
N VAL A 19 -1.23 -19.69 -24.78
CA VAL A 19 -0.64 -19.28 -23.51
C VAL A 19 -1.25 -17.97 -23.00
N VAL A 20 -1.48 -16.98 -23.87
CA VAL A 20 -2.14 -15.71 -23.51
C VAL A 20 -3.59 -15.95 -23.08
N VAL A 21 -4.33 -16.81 -23.77
CA VAL A 21 -5.72 -17.16 -23.42
C VAL A 21 -5.78 -17.97 -22.11
N LEU A 22 -4.85 -18.90 -21.88
CA LEU A 22 -4.77 -19.62 -20.60
C LEU A 22 -4.38 -18.69 -19.45
N ALA A 23 -3.42 -17.79 -19.67
CA ALA A 23 -3.00 -16.80 -18.67
C ALA A 23 -4.11 -15.80 -18.34
N ALA A 24 -4.94 -15.42 -19.32
CA ALA A 24 -6.13 -14.59 -19.09
C ALA A 24 -7.24 -15.35 -18.32
N ARG A 25 -7.37 -16.67 -18.53
CA ARG A 25 -8.33 -17.53 -17.81
C ARG A 25 -7.95 -17.82 -16.35
N ASN A 26 -6.65 -17.80 -16.02
CA ASN A 26 -6.14 -18.06 -14.67
C ASN A 26 -5.94 -16.80 -13.82
N ARG A 27 -6.34 -15.62 -14.30
CA ARG A 27 -6.41 -14.44 -13.42
C ARG A 27 -7.62 -14.64 -12.52
N PRO A 28 -7.45 -14.71 -11.19
CA PRO A 28 -8.60 -14.74 -10.29
C PRO A 28 -9.44 -13.51 -10.60
N LYS A 29 -10.68 -13.74 -11.05
CA LYS A 29 -11.62 -12.65 -11.20
C LYS A 29 -11.83 -12.08 -9.79
N LEU A 30 -11.72 -10.77 -9.67
CA LEU A 30 -12.15 -10.02 -8.50
C LEU A 30 -13.65 -10.20 -8.41
N ALA A 31 -14.08 -11.31 -7.82
CA ALA A 31 -15.47 -11.66 -7.58
C ALA A 31 -15.75 -11.29 -6.13
N LYS A 32 -16.90 -10.65 -5.85
CA LYS A 32 -17.27 -10.23 -4.50
C LYS A 32 -17.29 -11.39 -3.51
N GLU A 33 -17.62 -12.59 -3.98
CA GLU A 33 -17.69 -13.82 -3.18
C GLU A 33 -16.34 -14.24 -2.60
N ASN A 34 -15.22 -13.74 -3.14
CA ASN A 34 -13.88 -14.01 -2.65
C ASN A 34 -13.41 -13.01 -1.59
N ILE A 35 -14.22 -12.00 -1.24
CA ILE A 35 -13.88 -11.02 -0.20
C ILE A 35 -13.90 -11.73 1.17
N PRO A 36 -12.80 -11.67 1.95
CA PRO A 36 -12.78 -12.24 3.28
C PRO A 36 -13.86 -11.64 4.19
N GLU A 37 -14.55 -12.51 4.93
CA GLU A 37 -15.47 -12.08 5.98
C GLU A 37 -14.74 -11.28 7.07
N HIS A 38 -15.47 -10.46 7.82
CA HIS A 38 -14.94 -9.67 8.94
C HIS A 38 -13.67 -8.86 8.60
N LEU A 39 -13.61 -8.29 7.40
CA LEU A 39 -12.44 -7.58 6.86
C LEU A 39 -11.14 -8.42 6.85
N GLY A 40 -11.23 -9.75 6.90
CA GLY A 40 -10.08 -10.65 6.96
C GLY A 40 -9.19 -10.42 8.18
N VAL A 41 -9.77 -9.99 9.31
CA VAL A 41 -9.08 -9.78 10.58
C VAL A 41 -8.41 -11.07 11.07
N LEU A 42 -7.17 -10.96 11.54
CA LEU A 42 -6.42 -12.09 12.11
C LEU A 42 -6.95 -12.47 13.50
N THR A 43 -6.94 -13.76 13.84
CA THR A 43 -7.26 -14.22 15.19
C THR A 43 -5.98 -14.36 16.02
N PRO A 44 -5.91 -13.89 17.28
CA PRO A 44 -6.97 -13.31 18.12
C PRO A 44 -6.87 -11.76 18.24
N VAL A 45 -6.85 -11.02 17.13
CA VAL A 45 -6.74 -9.55 17.17
C VAL A 45 -8.01 -8.93 17.78
N PRO A 46 -7.91 -8.10 18.84
CA PRO A 46 -9.07 -7.54 19.52
C PRO A 46 -9.57 -6.25 18.84
N VAL A 47 -9.92 -6.31 17.55
CA VAL A 47 -10.42 -5.15 16.77
C VAL A 47 -11.95 -5.11 16.64
N THR A 48 -12.64 -6.15 17.12
CA THR A 48 -14.09 -6.31 16.98
C THR A 48 -14.90 -5.07 17.40
N PRO A 49 -14.65 -4.41 18.56
CA PRO A 49 -15.47 -3.26 18.96
C PRO A 49 -15.36 -2.10 17.94
N LEU A 50 -14.15 -1.79 17.48
CA LEU A 50 -13.94 -0.76 16.46
C LEU A 50 -14.53 -1.15 15.09
N LEU A 51 -14.47 -2.42 14.72
CA LEU A 51 -15.07 -2.95 13.50
C LEU A 51 -16.60 -2.82 13.51
N GLU A 52 -17.24 -3.24 14.61
CA GLU A 52 -18.70 -3.10 14.79
C GLU A 52 -19.12 -1.63 14.78
N LYS A 53 -18.30 -0.74 15.37
CA LYS A 53 -18.51 0.71 15.31
C LYS A 53 -18.51 1.21 13.87
N LEU A 54 -17.52 0.82 13.08
CA LEU A 54 -17.40 1.17 11.65
C LEU A 54 -18.64 0.71 10.86
N ASP A 55 -19.01 -0.57 10.99
CA ASP A 55 -20.14 -1.13 10.27
C ASP A 55 -21.47 -0.50 10.68
N SER A 56 -21.66 -0.18 11.97
CA SER A 56 -22.85 0.52 12.44
C SER A 56 -22.95 1.96 11.94
N ALA A 57 -21.80 2.64 11.75
CA ALA A 57 -21.73 4.02 11.30
C ALA A 57 -21.96 4.14 9.78
N LEU A 58 -21.56 3.14 9.00
CA LEU A 58 -21.75 3.08 7.54
C LEU A 58 -23.17 2.62 7.18
N ASN A 59 -24.07 3.59 7.02
CA ASN A 59 -25.43 3.35 6.55
C ASN A 59 -25.45 2.73 5.13
N SER A 60 -26.26 1.69 4.93
CA SER A 60 -26.36 0.96 3.64
C SER A 60 -26.81 1.85 2.48
N ASP A 61 -27.79 2.73 2.69
CA ASP A 61 -28.28 3.63 1.63
C ASP A 61 -27.21 4.65 1.24
N TYR A 62 -26.37 5.06 2.18
CA TYR A 62 -25.22 5.90 1.88
C TYR A 62 -24.19 5.14 1.04
N VAL A 63 -23.83 3.92 1.41
CA VAL A 63 -22.91 3.08 0.64
C VAL A 63 -23.44 2.84 -0.78
N GLU A 64 -24.74 2.59 -0.94
CA GLU A 64 -25.35 2.40 -2.25
C GLU A 64 -25.29 3.67 -3.12
N GLN A 65 -25.55 4.84 -2.54
CA GLN A 65 -25.39 6.12 -3.27
C GLN A 65 -23.95 6.36 -3.72
N VAL A 66 -22.98 6.02 -2.87
CA VAL A 66 -21.55 6.09 -3.21
C VAL A 66 -21.22 5.12 -4.35
N LYS A 67 -21.72 3.88 -4.30
CA LYS A 67 -21.56 2.88 -5.36
C LYS A 67 -22.10 3.37 -6.70
N GLN A 68 -23.35 3.83 -6.72
CA GLN A 68 -24.00 4.33 -7.94
C GLN A 68 -23.22 5.50 -8.53
N ARG A 69 -22.80 6.45 -7.68
CA ARG A 69 -22.00 7.59 -8.13
C ARG A 69 -20.64 7.17 -8.67
N PHE A 70 -19.94 6.27 -7.97
CA PHE A 70 -18.64 5.76 -8.40
C PHE A 70 -18.71 5.07 -9.77
N LEU A 71 -19.70 4.20 -9.98
CA LEU A 71 -19.86 3.47 -11.24
C LEU A 71 -20.30 4.38 -12.39
N GLN A 72 -21.07 5.44 -12.09
CA GLN A 72 -21.42 6.47 -13.07
C GLN A 72 -20.17 7.24 -13.54
N ASP A 73 -19.29 7.63 -12.61
CA ASP A 73 -18.06 8.35 -12.92
C ASP A 73 -16.99 7.41 -13.53
N ASN A 74 -17.13 6.09 -13.35
CA ASN A 74 -16.23 5.05 -13.85
C ASN A 74 -16.94 3.93 -14.65
N PRO A 75 -17.44 4.19 -15.87
CA PRO A 75 -18.27 3.22 -16.62
C PRO A 75 -17.58 1.90 -17.01
N LYS A 76 -16.25 1.82 -16.90
CA LYS A 76 -15.48 0.60 -17.18
C LYS A 76 -15.29 -0.29 -15.95
N ARG A 77 -15.65 0.19 -14.77
CA ARG A 77 -15.47 -0.53 -13.50
C ARG A 77 -16.68 -1.38 -13.20
N THR A 78 -16.45 -2.50 -12.53
CA THR A 78 -17.52 -3.41 -12.13
C THR A 78 -17.99 -3.16 -10.70
N GLU A 79 -19.17 -3.67 -10.36
CA GLU A 79 -19.63 -3.69 -8.97
C GLU A 79 -18.66 -4.45 -8.06
N ASP A 80 -18.10 -5.57 -8.51
CA ASP A 80 -17.14 -6.32 -7.71
C ASP A 80 -15.87 -5.50 -7.42
N GLU A 81 -15.39 -4.70 -8.38
CA GLU A 81 -14.26 -3.80 -8.14
C GLU A 81 -14.60 -2.74 -7.09
N PHE A 82 -15.83 -2.21 -7.09
CA PHE A 82 -16.29 -1.30 -6.04
C PHE A 82 -16.25 -1.98 -4.67
N GLU A 83 -16.77 -3.20 -4.56
CA GLU A 83 -16.85 -3.95 -3.30
C GLU A 83 -15.46 -4.24 -2.73
N TRP A 84 -14.50 -4.63 -3.58
CA TRP A 84 -13.11 -4.83 -3.19
C TRP A 84 -12.43 -3.53 -2.73
N ARG A 85 -12.68 -2.40 -3.40
CA ARG A 85 -12.13 -1.10 -3.00
C ARG A 85 -12.74 -0.60 -1.70
N LEU A 86 -14.05 -0.75 -1.53
CA LEU A 86 -14.75 -0.42 -0.29
C LEU A 86 -14.24 -1.28 0.87
N PHE A 87 -13.97 -2.56 0.63
CA PHE A 87 -13.35 -3.46 1.60
C PHE A 87 -11.98 -2.96 2.09
N GLU A 88 -11.10 -2.57 1.18
CA GLU A 88 -9.80 -1.99 1.56
C GLU A 88 -9.94 -0.60 2.20
N LEU A 89 -10.92 0.22 1.78
CA LEU A 89 -11.22 1.50 2.43
C LEU A 89 -11.65 1.30 3.88
N LYS A 90 -12.52 0.33 4.17
CA LYS A 90 -12.93 0.01 5.53
C LYS A 90 -11.72 -0.36 6.41
N ARG A 91 -10.79 -1.18 5.90
CA ARG A 91 -9.54 -1.52 6.59
C ARG A 91 -8.69 -0.28 6.86
N TYR A 92 -8.53 0.59 5.86
CA TYR A 92 -7.82 1.86 6.02
C TYR A 92 -8.47 2.77 7.07
N LEU A 93 -9.81 2.87 7.09
CA LEU A 93 -10.55 3.68 8.06
C LEU A 93 -10.34 3.20 9.51
N LEU A 94 -10.20 1.89 9.74
CA LEU A 94 -9.80 1.35 11.04
C LEU A 94 -8.40 1.84 11.44
N LEU A 95 -7.44 1.83 10.52
CA LEU A 95 -6.09 2.37 10.77
C LEU A 95 -6.13 3.88 11.03
N ALA A 96 -6.87 4.66 10.23
CA ALA A 96 -7.00 6.11 10.39
C ALA A 96 -7.67 6.51 11.71
N ALA A 97 -8.56 5.66 12.24
CA ALA A 97 -9.17 5.85 13.55
C ALA A 97 -8.20 5.61 14.72
N MET A 98 -7.18 4.76 14.53
CA MET A 98 -6.23 4.38 15.57
C MET A 98 -4.89 5.11 15.51
N LEU A 99 -4.39 5.43 14.32
CA LEU A 99 -3.05 6.00 14.14
C LEU A 99 -3.11 7.53 14.12
N LYS A 100 -2.07 8.19 14.64
CA LYS A 100 -1.98 9.65 14.56
C LYS A 100 -1.75 10.13 13.12
N GLU A 101 -0.84 9.47 12.42
CA GLU A 101 -0.50 9.70 11.02
C GLU A 101 -0.86 8.47 10.18
N THR A 102 -1.67 8.67 9.13
CA THR A 102 -2.06 7.61 8.19
C THR A 102 -2.20 8.16 6.79
N PRO A 103 -1.11 8.37 6.05
CA PRO A 103 -1.20 8.81 4.66
C PRO A 103 -1.96 7.80 3.79
N MET A 104 -2.65 8.28 2.77
CA MET A 104 -3.32 7.42 1.80
C MET A 104 -2.32 6.96 0.73
N PHE A 105 -2.05 5.65 0.67
CA PHE A 105 -1.07 5.06 -0.25
C PHE A 105 -1.68 4.39 -1.49
N SER A 106 -3.00 4.45 -1.67
CA SER A 106 -3.70 3.78 -2.77
C SER A 106 -4.68 4.72 -3.45
N GLU A 107 -4.40 5.10 -4.70
CA GLU A 107 -5.34 5.89 -5.52
C GLU A 107 -6.66 5.14 -5.74
N GLU A 108 -6.64 3.81 -5.88
CA GLU A 108 -7.84 3.00 -6.09
C GLU A 108 -8.78 3.03 -4.88
N VAL A 109 -8.21 3.00 -3.66
CA VAL A 109 -8.98 3.08 -2.42
C VAL A 109 -9.41 4.52 -2.15
N ASP A 110 -8.55 5.48 -2.45
CA ASP A 110 -8.82 6.91 -2.28
C ASP A 110 -9.99 7.39 -3.14
N GLU A 111 -10.15 6.83 -4.33
CA GLU A 111 -11.27 7.15 -5.23
C GLU A 111 -12.65 6.88 -4.59
N ILE A 112 -12.77 5.80 -3.80
CA ILE A 112 -14.02 5.52 -3.06
C ILE A 112 -14.18 6.54 -1.93
N TRP A 113 -13.11 6.90 -1.23
CA TRP A 113 -13.17 7.88 -0.15
C TRP A 113 -13.52 9.28 -0.68
N HIS A 114 -12.96 9.68 -1.82
CA HIS A 114 -13.35 10.89 -2.54
C HIS A 114 -14.84 10.89 -2.90
N THR A 115 -15.35 9.76 -3.40
CA THR A 115 -16.78 9.64 -3.73
C THR A 115 -17.66 9.76 -2.48
N MET A 116 -17.22 9.20 -1.34
CA MET A 116 -17.90 9.38 -0.05
C MET A 116 -18.00 10.87 0.34
N LEU A 117 -16.95 11.66 0.14
CA LEU A 117 -16.91 13.09 0.50
C LEU A 117 -17.92 13.95 -0.28
N LEU A 118 -18.32 13.53 -1.49
CA LEU A 118 -19.32 14.25 -2.29
C LEU A 118 -20.69 14.33 -1.60
N PHE A 119 -20.99 13.38 -0.72
CA PHE A 119 -22.23 13.35 0.07
C PHE A 119 -21.99 13.94 1.46
N THR A 120 -21.61 15.23 1.50
CA THR A 120 -21.06 15.91 2.69
C THR A 120 -21.85 15.69 3.99
N GLN A 121 -23.19 15.79 3.96
CA GLN A 121 -24.03 15.56 5.16
C GLN A 121 -23.97 14.10 5.65
N LYS A 122 -24.01 13.13 4.72
CA LYS A 122 -23.90 11.71 5.05
C LYS A 122 -22.50 11.36 5.54
N TYR A 123 -21.48 11.96 4.93
CA TYR A 123 -20.09 11.78 5.33
C TYR A 123 -19.80 12.35 6.73
N GLN A 124 -20.34 13.53 7.05
CA GLN A 124 -20.24 14.10 8.39
C GLN A 124 -20.93 13.19 9.42
N THR A 125 -22.16 12.74 9.12
CA THR A 125 -22.90 11.82 9.99
C THR A 125 -22.13 10.51 10.21
N PHE A 126 -21.57 9.93 9.15
CA PHE A 126 -20.70 8.75 9.23
C PHE A 126 -19.49 9.01 10.15
N SER A 127 -18.77 10.11 9.93
CA SER A 127 -17.56 10.45 10.67
C SER A 127 -17.84 10.66 12.16
N GLU A 128 -18.89 11.40 12.50
CA GLU A 128 -19.31 11.64 13.88
C GLU A 128 -19.73 10.33 14.57
N ARG A 129 -20.46 9.45 13.88
CA ARG A 129 -20.86 8.15 14.44
C ARG A 129 -19.70 7.18 14.61
N PHE A 130 -18.72 7.23 13.72
CA PHE A 130 -17.58 6.30 13.74
C PHE A 130 -16.49 6.74 14.72
N VAL A 131 -16.00 7.99 14.61
CA VAL A 131 -14.85 8.47 15.40
C VAL A 131 -15.16 9.72 16.26
N GLY A 132 -16.42 10.16 16.33
CA GLY A 132 -16.86 11.28 17.16
C GLY A 132 -16.54 12.68 16.60
N LYS A 133 -15.97 12.76 15.39
CA LYS A 133 -15.60 14.01 14.72
C LYS A 133 -15.46 13.79 13.22
N MET A 134 -15.37 14.89 12.46
CA MET A 134 -15.08 14.82 11.02
C MET A 134 -13.76 14.07 10.75
N LEU A 135 -13.82 13.05 9.90
CA LEU A 135 -12.62 12.40 9.37
C LEU A 135 -12.06 13.27 8.25
N HIS A 136 -10.99 13.98 8.54
CA HIS A 136 -10.35 14.83 7.55
C HIS A 136 -9.59 13.96 6.54
N HIS A 137 -10.03 14.06 5.29
CA HIS A 137 -9.29 13.56 4.15
C HIS A 137 -8.20 14.56 3.78
N THR A 138 -6.97 14.08 3.60
CA THR A 138 -5.88 14.86 3.00
C THR A 138 -5.56 14.19 1.67
N PRO A 139 -5.93 14.80 0.53
CA PRO A 139 -5.72 14.16 -0.75
C PRO A 139 -4.25 13.93 -1.03
N ASN A 140 -3.96 12.86 -1.77
CA ASN A 140 -2.63 12.58 -2.26
C ASN A 140 -2.30 13.54 -3.43
N THR A 141 -2.11 14.83 -3.14
CA THR A 141 -1.86 15.87 -4.16
C THR A 141 -0.40 15.94 -4.60
N SER A 142 0.51 15.20 -3.96
CA SER A 142 1.91 15.12 -4.34
C SER A 142 2.50 13.79 -3.87
N PRO A 143 3.15 13.01 -4.75
CA PRO A 143 3.76 11.73 -4.44
C PRO A 143 5.09 11.93 -3.70
N THR A 144 5.11 12.77 -2.67
CA THR A 144 6.25 12.80 -1.77
C THR A 144 6.35 11.43 -1.13
N PRO A 145 7.45 10.69 -1.33
CA PRO A 145 7.61 9.40 -0.68
C PRO A 145 7.53 9.62 0.82
N ALA A 146 6.60 8.94 1.48
CA ALA A 146 6.48 8.87 2.94
C ALA A 146 6.90 7.46 3.41
N PRO A 147 8.18 7.09 3.24
CA PRO A 147 8.63 5.71 3.41
C PRO A 147 8.50 5.21 4.85
N GLN A 148 8.64 6.10 5.84
CA GLN A 148 8.56 5.72 7.25
C GLN A 148 7.11 5.49 7.69
N GLU A 149 6.20 6.36 7.26
CA GLU A 149 4.77 6.19 7.42
C GLU A 149 4.28 4.95 6.68
N ARG A 150 4.82 4.68 5.49
CA ARG A 150 4.52 3.47 4.72
C ARG A 150 5.01 2.21 5.42
N ALA A 151 6.22 2.20 5.97
CA ALA A 151 6.75 1.06 6.72
C ALA A 151 5.88 0.77 7.96
N PHE A 152 5.50 1.81 8.70
CA PHE A 152 4.64 1.65 9.87
C PHE A 152 3.22 1.20 9.49
N PHE A 153 2.66 1.74 8.39
CA PHE A 153 1.39 1.27 7.82
C PHE A 153 1.44 -0.21 7.47
N ASP A 154 2.44 -0.66 6.73
CA ASP A 154 2.60 -2.07 6.34
C ASP A 154 2.71 -2.97 7.58
N TRP A 155 3.46 -2.52 8.59
CA TRP A 155 3.59 -3.22 9.85
C TRP A 155 2.23 -3.37 10.55
N VAL A 156 1.52 -2.28 10.81
CA VAL A 156 0.21 -2.29 11.49
C VAL A 156 -0.80 -3.12 10.70
N PHE A 157 -0.88 -2.91 9.39
CA PHE A 157 -1.80 -3.63 8.50
C PHE A 157 -1.59 -5.14 8.62
N SER A 158 -0.34 -5.60 8.60
CA SER A 158 0.01 -7.02 8.73
C SER A 158 -0.24 -7.63 10.11
N GLN A 159 -0.35 -6.80 11.16
CA GLN A 159 -0.74 -7.27 12.49
C GLN A 159 -2.24 -7.46 12.65
N LEU A 160 -3.05 -6.82 11.79
CA LEU A 160 -4.49 -6.78 11.92
C LEU A 160 -5.20 -7.65 10.88
N PHE A 161 -4.70 -7.69 9.64
CA PHE A 161 -5.41 -8.27 8.51
C PHE A 161 -4.60 -9.31 7.74
N THR A 162 -5.33 -10.26 7.15
CA THR A 162 -4.84 -11.05 6.03
C THR A 162 -4.67 -10.17 4.79
N ILE A 163 -3.52 -10.30 4.14
CA ILE A 163 -3.21 -9.59 2.89
C ILE A 163 -3.66 -10.46 1.73
N THR A 164 -4.62 -9.96 0.95
CA THR A 164 -5.13 -10.64 -0.25
C THR A 164 -4.33 -10.24 -1.49
N GLU A 165 -4.55 -10.92 -2.62
CA GLU A 165 -4.00 -10.47 -3.90
C GLU A 165 -4.49 -9.07 -4.28
N PHE A 166 -5.76 -8.75 -3.99
CA PHE A 166 -6.30 -7.42 -4.20
C PHE A 166 -5.64 -6.38 -3.30
N SER A 167 -5.41 -6.70 -2.03
CA SER A 167 -4.67 -5.83 -1.10
C SER A 167 -3.30 -5.47 -1.68
N TRP A 168 -2.59 -6.45 -2.23
CA TRP A 168 -1.28 -6.24 -2.86
C TRP A 168 -1.38 -5.37 -4.13
N LYS A 169 -2.42 -5.57 -4.93
CA LYS A 169 -2.69 -4.75 -6.12
C LYS A 169 -2.95 -3.29 -5.73
N SER A 170 -3.83 -3.05 -4.75
CA SER A 170 -4.31 -1.71 -4.43
C SER A 170 -3.30 -0.91 -3.58
N TRP A 171 -2.64 -1.54 -2.61
CA TRP A 171 -1.63 -0.87 -1.77
C TRP A 171 -0.20 -0.93 -2.35
N GLY A 172 0.01 -1.75 -3.37
CA GLY A 172 1.34 -2.06 -3.90
C GLY A 172 2.14 -3.01 -3.01
N SER A 173 3.44 -3.16 -3.30
CA SER A 173 4.32 -4.06 -2.56
C SER A 173 4.47 -3.67 -1.10
N PHE A 174 4.04 -4.55 -0.20
CA PHE A 174 4.25 -4.43 1.24
C PHE A 174 5.71 -4.67 1.63
N PHE A 175 6.10 -4.07 2.75
CA PHE A 175 7.40 -4.23 3.43
C PHE A 175 8.60 -3.75 2.61
N LYS A 176 8.39 -2.80 1.69
CA LYS A 176 9.46 -2.23 0.84
C LYS A 176 10.45 -1.38 1.63
N TYR A 177 9.97 -0.68 2.65
CA TYR A 177 10.75 0.29 3.42
C TYR A 177 11.03 -0.26 4.83
N PRO A 178 12.22 0.01 5.40
CA PRO A 178 12.50 -0.30 6.80
C PRO A 178 11.70 0.61 7.73
N ILE A 179 11.41 0.12 8.94
CA ILE A 179 10.93 0.97 10.04
C ILE A 179 12.10 1.80 10.57
N ASP A 180 11.88 3.10 10.79
CA ASP A 180 12.87 4.02 11.36
C ASP A 180 13.53 3.43 12.61
N LYS A 181 14.87 3.47 12.68
CA LYS A 181 15.64 3.00 13.84
C LYS A 181 15.16 3.64 15.14
N ARG A 182 14.77 4.90 15.11
CA ARG A 182 14.25 5.64 16.26
C ARG A 182 12.94 5.04 16.75
N VAL A 183 12.02 4.71 15.83
CA VAL A 183 10.75 4.08 16.19
C VAL A 183 11.03 2.76 16.91
N LEU A 184 11.89 1.89 16.35
CA LEU A 184 12.22 0.62 16.99
C LEU A 184 12.90 0.79 18.34
N GLN A 185 13.77 1.79 18.49
CA GLN A 185 14.41 2.11 19.77
C GLN A 185 13.40 2.60 20.82
N GLU A 186 12.47 3.48 20.43
CA GLU A 186 11.40 3.92 21.30
C GLU A 186 10.53 2.73 21.75
N PHE A 187 10.16 1.83 20.82
CA PHE A 187 9.43 0.63 21.19
C PHE A 187 10.22 -0.28 22.15
N LYS A 188 11.55 -0.31 22.06
CA LYS A 188 12.39 -1.06 23.00
C LYS A 188 12.40 -0.46 24.41
N GLU A 189 12.58 0.86 24.51
CA GLU A 189 12.94 1.52 25.77
C GLU A 189 11.74 2.15 26.50
N GLU A 190 10.76 2.66 25.75
CA GLU A 190 9.72 3.50 26.30
C GLU A 190 8.57 2.70 26.92
N SER A 191 7.84 3.33 27.84
CA SER A 191 6.65 2.73 28.46
C SER A 191 5.51 2.55 27.45
N ASN A 192 4.61 1.60 27.72
CA ASN A 192 3.45 1.38 26.85
C ASN A 192 2.59 2.64 26.73
N GLU A 193 2.33 3.35 27.83
CA GLU A 193 1.57 4.60 27.82
C GLU A 193 2.25 5.70 27.00
N TRP A 194 3.57 5.79 27.04
CA TRP A 194 4.31 6.75 26.21
C TRP A 194 4.13 6.42 24.71
N LEU A 195 4.30 5.15 24.33
CA LEU A 195 4.14 4.69 22.94
C LEU A 195 2.72 4.90 22.43
N ILE A 196 1.73 4.58 23.26
CA ILE A 196 0.31 4.83 22.97
C ILE A 196 0.08 6.32 22.68
N ASN A 197 0.55 7.18 23.57
CA ASN A 197 0.41 8.62 23.41
C ASN A 197 1.25 9.18 22.25
N ARG A 198 2.34 8.53 21.85
CA ARG A 198 3.19 8.99 20.75
C ARG A 198 2.59 8.68 19.38
N TYR A 199 2.06 7.47 19.19
CA TYR A 199 1.73 6.93 17.87
C TYR A 199 0.22 6.80 17.59
N PHE A 200 -0.61 6.74 18.64
CA PHE A 200 -2.01 6.34 18.51
C PHE A 200 -3.01 7.40 19.00
N LYS A 201 -4.23 7.32 18.47
CA LYS A 201 -5.44 8.01 18.91
C LYS A 201 -6.29 6.95 19.62
N VAL A 202 -6.37 7.02 20.96
CA VAL A 202 -7.05 5.99 21.76
C VAL A 202 -8.45 6.45 22.19
N ASN A 203 -9.40 5.53 22.11
CA ASN A 203 -10.74 5.62 22.69
C ASN A 203 -11.14 4.26 23.29
N GLU A 204 -12.36 4.17 23.82
CA GLU A 204 -12.90 2.92 24.40
C GLU A 204 -13.00 1.78 23.39
N ASP A 205 -13.31 2.09 22.12
CA ASP A 205 -13.53 1.12 21.06
C ASP A 205 -12.23 0.48 20.53
N ASN A 206 -11.08 1.14 20.71
CA ASN A 206 -9.80 0.71 20.11
C ASN A 206 -8.65 0.45 21.10
N ARG A 207 -8.83 0.74 22.40
CA ARG A 207 -7.77 0.62 23.42
C ARG A 207 -7.09 -0.74 23.41
N ASN A 208 -7.86 -1.83 23.44
CA ASN A 208 -7.33 -3.19 23.45
C ASN A 208 -6.54 -3.51 22.16
N THR A 209 -6.98 -2.99 21.01
CA THR A 209 -6.28 -3.16 19.73
C THR A 209 -4.95 -2.42 19.74
N VAL A 210 -4.92 -1.19 20.26
CA VAL A 210 -3.70 -0.38 20.35
C VAL A 210 -2.70 -1.01 21.34
N GLU A 211 -3.16 -1.45 22.51
CA GLU A 211 -2.32 -2.16 23.48
C GLU A 211 -1.78 -3.48 22.90
N TYR A 212 -2.59 -4.19 22.11
CA TYR A 212 -2.15 -5.36 21.36
C TYR A 212 -1.03 -5.02 20.37
N LEU A 213 -1.17 -3.95 19.57
CA LEU A 213 -0.15 -3.51 18.62
C LEU A 213 1.14 -3.13 19.35
N VAL A 214 1.07 -2.35 20.43
CA VAL A 214 2.26 -1.97 21.20
C VAL A 214 2.99 -3.19 21.73
N ARG A 215 2.27 -4.15 22.30
CA ARG A 215 2.85 -5.41 22.78
C ARG A 215 3.47 -6.22 21.65
N LYS A 216 2.86 -6.26 20.47
CA LYS A 216 3.38 -7.00 19.31
C LYS A 216 4.67 -6.41 18.79
N MET A 217 4.78 -5.09 18.64
CA MET A 217 6.03 -4.46 18.20
C MET A 217 7.14 -4.70 19.21
N LYS A 218 6.86 -4.50 20.51
CA LYS A 218 7.81 -4.79 21.59
C LYS A 218 8.33 -6.23 21.56
N GLN A 219 7.41 -7.18 21.39
CA GLN A 219 7.76 -8.58 21.28
C GLN A 219 8.67 -8.83 20.07
N GLN A 220 8.33 -8.29 18.90
CA GLN A 220 9.15 -8.49 17.69
C GLN A 220 10.53 -7.84 17.78
N VAL A 221 10.66 -6.69 18.44
CA VAL A 221 11.96 -6.07 18.72
C VAL A 221 12.78 -6.98 19.64
N SER A 222 12.19 -7.47 20.73
CA SER A 222 12.87 -8.42 21.64
C SER A 222 13.25 -9.73 20.94
N ASP A 223 12.36 -10.27 20.11
CA ASP A 223 12.62 -11.50 19.34
C ASP A 223 13.76 -11.26 18.35
N ALA A 224 13.80 -10.09 17.70
CA ALA A 224 14.87 -9.72 16.78
C ALA A 224 16.24 -9.70 17.48
N GLU A 225 16.32 -9.15 18.70
CA GLU A 225 17.55 -9.16 19.49
C GLU A 225 17.99 -10.58 19.83
N VAL A 226 17.06 -11.43 20.29
CA VAL A 226 17.37 -12.84 20.61
C VAL A 226 17.85 -13.59 19.37
N MET A 227 17.18 -13.39 18.22
CA MET A 227 17.58 -14.02 16.96
C MET A 227 18.98 -13.59 16.53
N TYR A 228 19.31 -12.30 16.65
CA TYR A 228 20.62 -11.77 16.27
C TYR A 228 21.76 -12.36 17.10
N GLN A 229 21.54 -12.61 18.40
CA GLN A 229 22.53 -13.27 19.26
C GLN A 229 22.80 -14.73 18.87
N VAL A 230 21.83 -15.39 18.23
CA VAL A 230 21.97 -16.79 17.78
C VAL A 230 22.57 -16.87 16.37
N ASP A 231 22.09 -16.03 15.45
CA ASP A 231 22.54 -15.93 14.07
C ASP A 231 22.36 -14.49 13.58
N GLU A 232 23.46 -13.76 13.39
CA GLU A 232 23.43 -12.36 12.94
C GLU A 232 22.67 -12.18 11.61
N LYS A 233 22.63 -13.20 10.75
CA LYS A 233 21.91 -13.15 9.48
C LYS A 233 20.40 -13.33 9.63
N GLY A 234 19.96 -13.91 10.75
CA GLY A 234 18.59 -14.31 11.00
C GLY A 234 18.14 -15.50 10.14
N GLN A 235 17.25 -16.33 10.68
CA GLN A 235 16.64 -17.44 9.95
C GLN A 235 15.12 -17.29 9.94
N PHE A 236 14.57 -17.06 8.75
CA PHE A 236 13.14 -16.81 8.56
C PHE A 236 12.54 -17.73 7.51
N ALA A 237 11.27 -18.09 7.70
CA ALA A 237 10.51 -18.78 6.68
C ALA A 237 10.18 -17.81 5.53
N LYS A 238 10.36 -18.27 4.28
CA LYS A 238 9.96 -17.49 3.10
C LYS A 238 8.45 -17.47 2.96
N GLN A 239 7.88 -16.30 2.68
CA GLN A 239 6.46 -16.17 2.40
C GLN A 239 6.17 -16.62 0.96
N ARG A 240 5.34 -17.65 0.81
CA ARG A 240 5.03 -18.25 -0.50
C ARG A 240 3.58 -18.09 -0.94
N ARG A 241 2.71 -17.50 -0.12
CA ARG A 241 1.27 -17.31 -0.41
C ARG A 241 0.78 -16.01 0.21
N TYR A 242 -0.30 -15.47 -0.35
CA TYR A 242 -1.11 -14.44 0.31
C TYR A 242 -1.75 -14.97 1.60
N GLY A 243 -2.23 -14.09 2.48
CA GLY A 243 -2.80 -14.43 3.78
C GLY A 243 -2.14 -13.69 4.94
N GLU A 244 -1.88 -14.38 6.04
CA GLU A 244 -1.19 -13.82 7.21
C GLU A 244 0.28 -13.53 6.90
N MET A 245 0.73 -12.30 7.22
CA MET A 245 2.07 -11.79 6.91
C MET A 245 2.87 -11.40 8.16
N THR A 246 2.46 -11.88 9.33
CA THR A 246 3.11 -11.61 10.62
C THR A 246 4.59 -12.03 10.61
N ASN A 247 4.95 -13.13 9.94
CA ASN A 247 6.35 -13.53 9.74
C ASN A 247 7.16 -12.50 8.94
N LEU A 248 6.58 -11.93 7.87
CA LEU A 248 7.26 -10.88 7.10
C LEU A 248 7.41 -9.58 7.90
N SER A 249 6.47 -9.28 8.78
CA SER A 249 6.61 -8.13 9.68
C SER A 249 7.79 -8.30 10.66
N LEU A 250 8.07 -9.53 11.13
CA LEU A 250 9.24 -9.82 11.94
C LEU A 250 10.54 -9.72 11.13
N VAL A 251 10.56 -10.22 9.88
CA VAL A 251 11.65 -10.00 8.93
C VAL A 251 11.92 -8.50 8.77
N MET A 252 10.85 -7.72 8.61
CA MET A 252 10.95 -6.27 8.47
C MET A 252 11.59 -5.65 9.72
N VAL A 253 11.11 -5.97 10.92
CA VAL A 253 11.66 -5.45 12.19
C VAL A 253 13.14 -5.82 12.34
N PHE A 254 13.51 -7.08 12.10
CA PHE A 254 14.89 -7.55 12.24
C PHE A 254 15.86 -6.78 11.32
N PHE A 255 15.57 -6.75 10.02
CA PHE A 255 16.47 -6.07 9.07
C PHE A 255 16.41 -4.56 9.20
N SER A 256 15.30 -3.98 9.67
CA SER A 256 15.24 -2.54 9.99
C SER A 256 16.12 -2.20 11.19
N TYR A 257 16.19 -3.08 12.20
CA TYR A 257 16.97 -2.85 13.41
C TYR A 257 18.48 -2.98 13.17
N PHE A 258 18.91 -4.07 12.51
CA PHE A 258 20.34 -4.39 12.36
C PHE A 258 20.95 -4.00 11.02
N TYR A 259 20.15 -3.89 9.96
CA TYR A 259 20.63 -3.75 8.57
C TYR A 259 19.87 -2.66 7.79
N PHE A 260 19.49 -1.57 8.45
CA PHE A 260 18.61 -0.54 7.89
C PHE A 260 19.01 -0.03 6.50
N ASP A 261 20.28 0.29 6.29
CA ASP A 261 20.78 0.86 5.02
C ASP A 261 20.78 -0.19 3.89
N ASP A 262 20.97 -1.46 4.23
CA ASP A 262 20.91 -2.62 3.33
C ASP A 262 19.56 -3.35 3.41
N TYR A 263 18.53 -2.74 4.01
CA TYR A 263 17.29 -3.43 4.39
C TYR A 263 16.70 -4.26 3.26
N TRP A 264 16.49 -3.62 2.10
CA TRP A 264 15.80 -4.25 0.98
C TRP A 264 16.61 -5.38 0.35
N LYS A 265 17.94 -5.29 0.37
CA LYS A 265 18.84 -6.34 -0.11
C LYS A 265 18.63 -7.65 0.65
N TYR A 266 18.37 -7.58 1.96
CA TYR A 266 18.12 -8.76 2.78
C TYR A 266 16.64 -9.15 2.85
N ALA A 267 15.74 -8.19 3.13
CA ALA A 267 14.32 -8.46 3.33
C ALA A 267 13.66 -9.04 2.06
N SER A 268 14.04 -8.56 0.87
CA SER A 268 13.45 -9.00 -0.40
C SER A 268 13.59 -10.51 -0.64
N ALA A 269 14.62 -11.16 -0.07
CA ALA A 269 14.84 -12.60 -0.18
C ALA A 269 13.75 -13.46 0.47
N TYR A 270 12.98 -12.87 1.39
CA TYR A 270 11.87 -13.50 2.12
C TYR A 270 10.51 -13.05 1.60
N THR A 271 10.46 -11.89 0.92
CA THR A 271 9.24 -11.39 0.28
C THR A 271 8.80 -12.25 -0.89
N TYR A 272 7.55 -12.06 -1.29
CA TYR A 272 6.95 -12.75 -2.42
C TYR A 272 7.56 -12.23 -3.74
N ALA A 273 8.69 -12.82 -4.17
CA ALA A 273 9.47 -12.39 -5.34
C ALA A 273 8.70 -12.40 -6.69
N ASN A 274 7.47 -12.91 -6.75
CA ASN A 274 6.69 -13.07 -8.00
C ASN A 274 5.42 -12.19 -8.09
N ALA A 275 5.23 -11.19 -7.23
CA ALA A 275 4.08 -10.28 -7.36
C ALA A 275 4.09 -9.49 -8.70
N ALA A 276 5.27 -9.30 -9.31
CA ALA A 276 5.45 -8.63 -10.60
C ALA A 276 4.74 -9.33 -11.78
N ASN A 277 4.43 -10.63 -11.68
CA ASN A 277 3.76 -11.35 -12.77
C ASN A 277 2.23 -11.18 -12.76
N TYR A 278 1.65 -10.61 -11.70
CA TYR A 278 0.20 -10.44 -11.55
C TYR A 278 -0.24 -8.97 -11.68
N THR A 279 0.67 -8.01 -11.57
CA THR A 279 0.39 -6.58 -11.77
C THR A 279 0.55 -6.17 -13.23
N SER A 280 -0.33 -6.64 -14.11
CA SER A 280 -0.44 -6.09 -15.48
C SER A 280 -1.64 -5.16 -15.57
N GLY A 281 -1.40 -3.89 -15.29
CA GLY A 281 -2.39 -2.82 -15.40
C GLY A 281 -1.83 -1.50 -14.85
N CYS A 282 -0.96 -0.84 -15.62
CA CYS A 282 -0.58 0.57 -15.48
C CYS A 282 -0.33 1.11 -14.06
N SER A 283 0.80 0.74 -13.46
CA SER A 283 1.46 1.57 -12.42
C SER A 283 2.97 1.30 -12.27
N THR A 284 3.60 0.64 -13.25
CA THR A 284 5.06 0.68 -13.42
C THR A 284 5.50 2.01 -14.04
N ALA A 285 5.18 3.12 -13.38
CA ALA A 285 5.85 4.39 -13.58
C ALA A 285 6.78 4.59 -12.37
N ILE A 286 8.00 4.07 -12.52
CA ILE A 286 9.25 4.65 -12.02
C ILE A 286 9.26 5.16 -10.57
N PHE A 287 9.81 4.34 -9.66
CA PHE A 287 10.65 4.83 -8.57
C PHE A 287 11.96 4.03 -8.57
N CYS A 288 12.76 4.23 -9.64
CA CYS A 288 14.19 4.02 -9.57
C CYS A 288 14.81 5.28 -8.96
N GLY A 289 14.86 5.34 -7.63
CA GLY A 289 15.86 6.18 -6.98
C GLY A 289 17.20 5.49 -7.19
N THR A 290 17.99 5.97 -8.15
CA THR A 290 19.39 5.59 -8.27
C THR A 290 20.09 6.03 -6.99
N ALA A 291 20.44 5.07 -6.13
CA ALA A 291 21.50 5.27 -5.15
C ALA A 291 22.78 5.52 -5.95
N SER A 292 23.20 6.78 -6.02
CA SER A 292 24.50 7.14 -6.57
C SER A 292 25.56 6.77 -5.54
N ASP A 293 26.16 5.61 -5.71
CA ASP A 293 27.41 5.25 -5.05
C ASP A 293 28.51 6.22 -5.51
N GLY A 294 29.04 6.98 -4.56
CA GLY A 294 30.24 7.79 -4.75
C GLY A 294 31.47 6.90 -4.77
N SER A 295 32.05 6.71 -5.96
CA SER A 295 33.43 6.26 -6.08
C SER A 295 34.15 7.10 -7.14
N SER A 296 35.09 7.91 -6.67
CA SER A 296 36.12 8.60 -7.42
C SER A 296 36.95 7.64 -8.27
N HIS A 297 37.16 7.94 -9.56
CA HIS A 297 38.44 7.80 -10.28
C HIS A 297 38.36 8.59 -11.59
N GLY A 298 39.46 9.25 -11.95
CA GLY A 298 39.53 10.24 -13.01
C GLY A 298 40.00 9.74 -14.38
N ASP A 299 40.38 10.74 -15.17
CA ASP A 299 41.03 10.76 -16.49
C ASP A 299 40.15 10.67 -17.77
N GLY A 300 39.98 11.85 -18.39
CA GLY A 300 40.66 12.19 -19.65
C GLY A 300 40.11 11.65 -20.98
N GLY A 301 39.63 12.55 -21.86
CA GLY A 301 39.50 12.24 -23.29
C GLY A 301 38.60 13.18 -24.10
N HIS A 302 39.21 14.00 -24.96
CA HIS A 302 38.58 14.92 -25.93
C HIS A 302 37.99 14.24 -27.19
N GLY A 303 37.02 14.93 -27.84
CA GLY A 303 36.64 14.80 -29.26
C GLY A 303 35.12 14.97 -29.47
N GLY A 304 34.59 16.15 -29.84
CA GLY A 304 34.36 16.61 -31.22
C GLY A 304 33.07 15.96 -31.81
N GLY A 305 32.05 16.61 -32.37
CA GLY A 305 31.67 17.99 -32.68
C GLY A 305 30.31 17.96 -33.44
N HIS A 306 29.61 19.10 -33.47
CA HIS A 306 28.50 19.48 -34.39
C HIS A 306 27.17 18.69 -34.34
N ASP A 307 25.97 19.22 -34.57
CA ASP A 307 25.37 20.55 -34.70
C ASP A 307 23.84 20.31 -34.67
N GLY A 308 23.04 21.27 -34.19
CA GLY A 308 21.58 21.19 -34.30
C GLY A 308 20.83 22.13 -33.36
N GLY A 309 20.81 23.43 -33.70
CA GLY A 309 20.00 24.44 -33.02
C GLY A 309 18.51 24.09 -32.99
N SER A 310 17.75 24.57 -32.02
CA SER A 310 17.25 25.95 -32.09
C SER A 310 16.65 26.37 -30.75
N SER A 311 17.01 27.58 -30.34
CA SER A 311 16.43 28.32 -29.21
C SER A 311 15.41 29.31 -29.76
N CYS A 312 14.23 29.44 -29.15
CA CYS A 312 13.61 30.76 -28.99
C CYS A 312 12.54 30.80 -27.89
N SER A 313 12.83 31.74 -27.00
CA SER A 313 12.15 32.36 -25.88
C SER A 313 10.86 33.13 -26.21
N SER A 314 10.05 33.28 -25.15
CA SER A 314 9.37 34.51 -24.69
C SER A 314 8.06 35.02 -25.29
N CYS A 315 7.07 35.12 -24.39
CA CYS A 315 6.25 36.29 -24.01
C CYS A 315 5.66 37.20 -25.11
N SER A 316 4.32 37.35 -25.14
CA SER A 316 3.63 38.61 -25.47
C SER A 316 2.17 38.58 -25.02
N SER A 317 1.78 39.53 -24.17
CA SER A 317 0.40 39.93 -23.85
C SER A 317 -0.07 41.01 -24.82
N CYS A 318 -1.33 41.00 -25.25
CA CYS A 318 -2.09 42.13 -25.81
C CYS A 318 -3.59 41.77 -25.87
N GLY A 319 -4.50 42.66 -25.43
CA GLY A 319 -5.95 42.50 -25.67
C GLY A 319 -6.87 43.33 -24.80
N SER A 320 -6.72 44.66 -24.80
CA SER A 320 -7.65 45.63 -24.20
C SER A 320 -8.88 45.84 -25.09
N GLY A 321 -10.06 46.04 -24.50
CA GLY A 321 -11.27 46.52 -25.18
C GLY A 321 -12.28 47.14 -24.21
N CYS A 322 -12.63 48.40 -24.43
CA CYS A 322 -13.25 49.33 -23.49
C CYS A 322 -14.80 49.35 -23.50
N SER A 323 -15.34 49.64 -22.30
CA SER A 323 -16.48 50.52 -21.94
C SER A 323 -17.70 50.72 -22.83
N SER A 324 -18.87 50.61 -22.19
CA SER A 324 -19.80 51.74 -21.98
C SER A 324 -20.37 51.69 -20.57
#